data_AF-A0A6J4VD76-F1
#
_entry.id   AF-A0A6J4VD76-F1
#
_cell.length_a   1.000
_cell.length_b   1.000
_cell.length_c   1.000
_cell.angle_alpha   90.00
_cell.angle_beta   90.00
_cell.angle_gamma   90.00
#
_symmetry.space_group_name_H-M   'P 1'
#
loop_
_entity.id
_entity.type
_entity.pdbx_description
1 polymer ?
#
loop_
_entity_poly.entity_id
_entity_poly.type
_entity_poly.pdbx_seq_one_letter_code
_entity_poly.pdbx_strand_id
1 'polypeptide(L)'
;MQAVQKLALVVILGLTALATLLVIYLADEPNRREVEAEEQQEASIERGIETYVANCLTCHGPAGEGAAAGDGRIGAAIGGNTEATELNQSEDPAVRAQRAELISYTLHNGRPAQCALEGPPECIMPAFAEAQGGTLNEEQINELVIMIQNVDWNHVYNDVVAENGGAYPTAPPTAAPESGTDAPSPPTDGPTSAELSAPGIAWSTNQLSAGVGGTIHITNDGSGGFHNFVVRDPNSHEELTPLMDLPVGADVNYTLPPDLAPGTYEFVCTVPGHTPTMTGTLTVTEAPAAAPAAAAQPGAPAAGGAPPPAGGAAPVEMTMPGIAWSTPEFSIPMGGTIHFVNDGSGGNHNFVIEGYNGDQPVIDLPAGFEGDYQLPADLPAGTYTFLCNVPGHPPTMTGTMTVQ
;
A
#
# COMPACT_ATOMS: atom_id res chain seq x y z
N MET A 1 -12.70 59.25 59.36
CA MET A 1 -13.42 58.76 58.17
C MET A 1 -12.59 58.85 56.89
N GLN A 2 -11.98 59.99 56.54
CA GLN A 2 -11.17 60.14 55.31
C GLN A 2 -10.01 59.13 55.15
N ALA A 3 -9.26 58.82 56.21
CA ALA A 3 -8.13 57.88 56.12
C ALA A 3 -8.58 56.45 55.80
N VAL A 4 -9.68 56.00 56.42
CA VAL A 4 -10.27 54.68 56.19
C VAL A 4 -10.81 54.57 54.75
N GLN A 5 -11.41 55.64 54.24
CA GLN A 5 -11.96 55.70 52.88
C GLN A 5 -10.86 55.64 51.80
N LYS A 6 -9.69 56.26 52.05
CA LYS A 6 -8.52 56.19 51.16
C LYS A 6 -7.90 54.79 51.15
N LEU A 7 -7.75 54.15 52.31
CA LEU A 7 -7.25 52.78 52.41
C LEU A 7 -8.18 51.78 51.72
N ALA A 8 -9.50 51.92 51.93
CA ALA A 8 -10.50 51.09 51.27
C ALA A 8 -10.45 51.22 49.73
N LEU A 9 -10.28 52.44 49.21
CA LEU A 9 -10.14 52.68 47.78
C LEU A 9 -8.92 51.97 47.19
N VAL A 10 -7.75 52.07 47.85
CA VAL A 10 -6.51 51.42 47.39
C VAL A 10 -6.67 49.89 47.36
N VAL A 11 -7.30 49.32 48.40
CA VAL A 11 -7.55 47.87 48.46
C VAL A 11 -8.51 47.44 47.35
N ILE A 12 -9.60 48.17 47.14
CA ILE A 12 -10.57 47.85 46.07
C ILE A 12 -9.88 47.94 44.71
N LEU A 13 -9.14 49.02 44.43
CA LEU A 13 -8.43 49.17 43.17
C LEU A 13 -7.40 48.05 42.96
N GLY A 14 -6.64 47.70 43.99
CA GLY A 14 -5.68 46.59 43.95
C GLY A 14 -6.34 45.25 43.68
N LEU A 15 -7.44 44.93 44.38
CA LEU A 15 -8.21 43.71 44.15
C LEU A 15 -8.87 43.67 42.78
N THR A 16 -9.40 44.80 42.30
CA THR A 16 -9.97 44.86 40.94
C THR A 16 -8.89 44.69 39.88
N ALA A 17 -7.71 45.27 40.04
CA ALA A 17 -6.60 45.08 39.10
C ALA A 17 -6.13 43.62 39.09
N LEU A 18 -5.97 43.00 40.26
CA LEU A 18 -5.62 41.58 40.38
C LEU A 18 -6.69 40.68 39.76
N ALA A 19 -7.97 40.93 40.04
CA ALA A 19 -9.08 40.17 39.47
C ALA A 19 -9.12 40.30 37.95
N THR A 20 -8.93 41.51 37.41
CA THR A 20 -8.86 41.72 35.95
C THR A 20 -7.68 40.97 35.32
N LEU A 21 -6.50 41.01 35.93
CA LEU A 21 -5.34 40.24 35.44
C LEU A 21 -5.59 38.73 35.47
N LEU A 22 -6.21 38.22 36.54
CA LEU A 22 -6.56 36.81 36.64
C LEU A 22 -7.59 36.40 35.57
N VAL A 23 -8.59 37.23 35.30
CA VAL A 23 -9.59 36.97 34.25
C VAL A 23 -8.94 36.95 32.87
N ILE A 24 -8.02 37.87 32.57
CA ILE A 24 -7.26 37.86 31.31
C ILE A 24 -6.41 36.59 31.20
N TYR A 25 -5.70 36.21 32.27
CA TYR A 25 -4.88 35.00 32.30
C TYR A 25 -5.69 33.72 32.09
N LEU A 26 -6.87 33.62 32.73
CA LEU A 26 -7.77 32.47 32.56
C LEU A 26 -8.45 32.46 31.19
N ALA A 27 -8.69 33.62 30.57
CA ALA A 27 -9.22 33.70 29.21
C ALA A 27 -8.21 33.21 28.16
N ASP A 28 -6.91 33.39 28.40
CA ASP A 28 -5.82 32.91 27.55
C ASP A 28 -5.38 31.46 27.86
N GLU A 29 -5.97 30.84 28.89
CA GLU A 29 -5.67 29.46 29.30
C GLU A 29 -5.80 28.42 28.16
N PRO A 30 -6.84 28.45 27.29
CA PRO A 30 -6.94 27.48 26.20
C PRO A 30 -5.77 27.56 25.22
N ASN A 31 -5.39 28.78 24.80
CA ASN A 31 -4.29 29.01 23.88
C ASN A 31 -2.95 28.53 24.46
N ARG A 32 -2.68 28.80 25.76
CA ARG A 32 -1.47 28.28 26.40
C ARG A 32 -1.42 26.76 26.49
N ARG A 33 -2.57 26.11 26.68
CA ARG A 33 -2.66 24.64 26.71
C ARG A 33 -2.43 24.03 25.33
N GLU A 34 -2.93 24.67 24.28
CA GLU A 34 -2.73 24.23 22.90
C GLU A 34 -1.25 24.31 22.51
N VAL A 35 -0.59 25.44 22.77
CA VAL A 35 0.85 25.62 22.50
C VAL A 35 1.69 24.58 23.27
N GLU A 36 1.44 24.40 24.56
CA GLU A 36 2.16 23.40 25.36
C GLU A 36 1.89 21.96 24.88
N ALA A 37 0.67 21.66 24.42
CA ALA A 37 0.34 20.34 23.88
C ALA A 37 1.07 20.06 22.56
N GLU A 38 1.19 21.07 21.69
CA GLU A 38 1.99 20.98 20.45
C GLU A 38 3.47 20.76 20.77
N GLU A 39 4.06 21.54 21.70
CA GLU A 39 5.45 21.38 22.14
C GLU A 39 5.71 19.99 22.75
N GLN A 40 4.79 19.49 23.56
CA GLN A 40 4.88 18.14 24.14
C GLN A 40 4.77 17.04 23.07
N GLN A 41 3.91 17.24 22.07
CA GLN A 41 3.77 16.30 20.96
C GLN A 41 5.04 16.26 20.11
N GLU A 42 5.59 17.41 19.73
CA GLU A 42 6.84 17.51 18.96
C GLU A 42 8.00 16.82 19.69
N ALA A 43 8.17 17.12 20.99
CA ALA A 43 9.19 16.47 21.79
C ALA A 43 8.99 14.93 21.90
N SER A 44 7.74 14.46 21.88
CA SER A 44 7.42 13.03 21.90
C SER A 44 7.71 12.36 20.55
N ILE A 45 7.49 13.07 19.44
CA ILE A 45 7.87 12.62 18.10
C ILE A 45 9.39 12.47 18.03
N GLU A 46 10.17 13.45 18.49
CA GLU A 46 11.64 13.39 18.49
C GLU A 46 12.18 12.18 19.27
N ARG A 47 11.69 11.96 20.51
CA ARG A 47 12.08 10.78 21.31
C ARG A 47 11.62 9.47 20.67
N GLY A 48 10.45 9.49 20.03
CA GLY A 48 9.95 8.38 19.23
C GLY A 48 10.85 8.06 18.03
N ILE A 49 11.42 9.06 17.35
CA ILE A 49 12.36 8.87 16.24
C ILE A 49 13.62 8.15 16.72
N GLU A 50 14.22 8.57 17.83
CA GLU A 50 15.39 7.88 18.39
C GLU A 50 15.10 6.40 18.67
N THR A 51 13.93 6.13 19.26
CA THR A 51 13.48 4.77 19.56
C THR A 51 13.22 3.96 18.28
N TYR A 52 12.61 4.59 17.27
CA TYR A 52 12.32 3.99 15.96
C TYR A 52 13.59 3.59 15.21
N VAL A 53 14.57 4.50 15.16
CA VAL A 53 15.87 4.26 14.51
C VAL A 53 16.59 3.08 15.15
N ALA A 54 16.54 2.97 16.47
CA ALA A 54 17.21 1.90 17.20
C ALA A 54 16.54 0.51 17.05
N ASN A 55 15.21 0.46 16.91
CA ASN A 55 14.46 -0.80 17.07
C ASN A 55 13.67 -1.24 15.84
N CYS A 56 13.24 -0.31 14.99
CA CYS A 56 12.22 -0.55 13.96
C CYS A 56 12.76 -0.33 12.54
N LEU A 57 13.71 0.60 12.37
CA LEU A 57 14.30 1.02 11.09
C LEU A 57 14.74 -0.16 10.20
N THR A 58 15.36 -1.17 10.79
CA THR A 58 15.89 -2.33 10.06
C THR A 58 14.81 -3.07 9.27
N CYS A 59 13.58 -3.13 9.79
CA CYS A 59 12.49 -3.83 9.12
C CYS A 59 11.56 -2.88 8.36
N HIS A 60 11.35 -1.67 8.90
CA HIS A 60 10.32 -0.75 8.42
C HIS A 60 10.83 0.37 7.51
N GLY A 61 12.13 0.56 7.32
CA GLY A 61 12.61 1.63 6.42
C GLY A 61 12.76 2.98 7.13
N PRO A 62 13.50 3.97 6.62
CA PRO A 62 13.65 5.25 7.32
C PRO A 62 12.46 6.18 7.04
N ALA A 63 11.67 5.92 6.00
CA ALA A 63 10.40 6.56 5.72
C ALA A 63 9.21 5.69 6.17
N GLY A 64 9.43 4.56 6.86
CA GLY A 64 8.36 3.66 7.30
C GLY A 64 7.73 2.85 6.17
N GLU A 65 8.38 2.75 5.01
CA GLU A 65 7.88 2.10 3.81
C GLU A 65 7.86 0.55 3.88
N GLY A 66 8.71 -0.03 4.74
CA GLY A 66 8.82 -1.48 4.93
C GLY A 66 9.03 -2.23 3.61
N ALA A 67 8.34 -3.35 3.45
CA ALA A 67 8.40 -4.19 2.25
C ALA A 67 7.94 -3.47 0.97
N ALA A 68 7.16 -2.39 1.07
CA ALA A 68 6.76 -1.60 -0.09
C ALA A 68 7.94 -0.88 -0.77
N ALA A 69 9.10 -0.78 -0.09
CA ALA A 69 10.35 -0.30 -0.70
C ALA A 69 10.85 -1.19 -1.85
N GLY A 70 10.53 -2.49 -1.83
CA GLY A 70 11.06 -3.46 -2.78
C GLY A 70 12.55 -3.78 -2.60
N ASP A 71 13.16 -3.42 -1.48
CA ASP A 71 14.61 -3.53 -1.23
C ASP A 71 15.02 -4.70 -0.30
N GLY A 72 14.10 -5.64 -0.08
CA GLY A 72 14.31 -6.81 0.77
C GLY A 72 13.89 -6.62 2.23
N ARG A 73 13.35 -5.45 2.60
CA ARG A 73 12.66 -5.26 3.87
C ARG A 73 11.42 -6.13 4.00
N ILE A 74 11.15 -6.51 5.24
CA ILE A 74 10.09 -7.45 5.60
C ILE A 74 9.00 -6.81 6.48
N GLY A 75 9.24 -5.61 7.03
CA GLY A 75 8.27 -4.92 7.86
C GLY A 75 7.09 -4.46 7.02
N ALA A 76 5.89 -4.39 7.61
CA ALA A 76 4.76 -3.75 6.95
C ALA A 76 5.03 -2.25 6.75
N ALA A 77 4.45 -1.66 5.72
CA ALA A 77 4.44 -0.21 5.59
C ALA A 77 3.67 0.42 6.77
N ILE A 78 4.32 1.36 7.43
CA ILE A 78 3.80 2.17 8.54
C ILE A 78 3.89 3.67 8.23
N GLY A 79 4.45 4.04 7.07
CA GLY A 79 4.72 5.41 6.66
C GLY A 79 4.96 5.54 5.15
N GLY A 80 5.64 6.61 4.75
CA GLY A 80 6.01 6.89 3.36
C GLY A 80 4.81 7.30 2.49
N ASN A 81 4.92 7.17 1.17
CA ASN A 81 3.78 7.32 0.27
C ASN A 81 3.00 6.01 0.14
N THR A 82 2.44 5.59 1.27
CA THR A 82 1.60 4.39 1.36
C THR A 82 0.31 4.74 2.07
N GLU A 83 -0.71 3.90 1.90
CA GLU A 83 -1.99 3.99 2.63
C GLU A 83 -1.79 4.06 4.16
N ALA A 84 -0.66 3.55 4.67
CA ALA A 84 -0.34 3.64 6.09
C ALA A 84 -0.27 5.10 6.58
N THR A 85 0.30 6.00 5.79
CA THR A 85 0.37 7.44 6.13
C THR A 85 -1.02 8.07 6.12
N GLU A 86 -1.85 7.73 5.15
CA GLU A 86 -3.24 8.23 5.06
C GLU A 86 -4.06 7.81 6.29
N LEU A 87 -3.90 6.56 6.75
CA LEU A 87 -4.58 6.05 7.94
C LEU A 87 -4.02 6.66 9.23
N ASN A 88 -2.70 6.84 9.30
CA ASN A 88 -2.03 7.46 10.44
C ASN A 88 -2.44 8.92 10.61
N GLN A 89 -2.54 9.66 9.50
CA GLN A 89 -2.79 11.11 9.44
C GLN A 89 -4.24 11.45 9.03
N SER A 90 -5.16 10.49 9.10
CA SER A 90 -6.56 10.68 8.72
C SER A 90 -7.20 11.84 9.48
N GLU A 91 -7.96 12.67 8.77
CA GLU A 91 -8.78 13.73 9.37
C GLU A 91 -9.99 13.17 10.15
N ASP A 92 -10.36 11.91 9.93
CA ASP A 92 -11.42 11.24 10.68
C ASP A 92 -10.88 10.79 12.07
N PRO A 93 -11.38 11.37 13.18
CA PRO A 93 -10.91 11.02 14.51
C PRO A 93 -11.14 9.55 14.87
N ALA A 94 -12.15 8.89 14.31
CA ALA A 94 -12.44 7.49 14.57
C ALA A 94 -11.42 6.57 13.90
N VAL A 95 -11.08 6.84 12.63
CA VAL A 95 -10.03 6.12 11.89
C VAL A 95 -8.69 6.29 12.61
N ARG A 96 -8.37 7.52 12.99
CA ARG A 96 -7.12 7.85 13.66
C ARG A 96 -7.00 7.18 15.03
N ALA A 97 -8.08 7.11 15.81
CA ALA A 97 -8.09 6.40 17.09
C ALA A 97 -7.93 4.87 16.92
N GLN A 98 -8.64 4.27 15.96
CA GLN A 98 -8.50 2.84 15.65
C GLN A 98 -7.08 2.50 15.18
N ARG A 99 -6.49 3.39 14.36
CA ARG A 99 -5.12 3.24 13.90
C ARG A 99 -4.12 3.30 15.06
N ALA A 100 -4.29 4.22 16.00
CA ALA A 100 -3.45 4.32 17.20
C ALA A 100 -3.51 3.05 18.05
N GLU A 101 -4.72 2.51 18.25
CA GLU A 101 -4.93 1.27 19.01
C GLU A 101 -4.25 0.08 18.32
N LEU A 102 -4.36 -0.04 17.00
CA LEU A 102 -3.70 -1.09 16.23
C LEU A 102 -2.17 -1.01 16.34
N ILE A 103 -1.59 0.18 16.19
CA ILE A 103 -0.14 0.40 16.31
C ILE A 103 0.31 0.03 17.74
N SER A 104 -0.39 0.55 18.75
CA SER A 104 -0.08 0.26 20.16
C SER A 104 -0.16 -1.23 20.47
N TYR A 105 -1.26 -1.89 20.07
CA TYR A 105 -1.44 -3.33 20.26
C TYR A 105 -0.32 -4.14 19.62
N THR A 106 0.10 -3.76 18.42
CA THR A 106 1.17 -4.42 17.67
C THR A 106 2.53 -4.22 18.34
N LEU A 107 2.85 -3.02 18.81
CA LEU A 107 4.10 -2.76 19.54
C LEU A 107 4.16 -3.53 20.88
N HIS A 108 3.03 -3.61 21.58
CA HIS A 108 2.94 -4.34 22.84
C HIS A 108 3.12 -5.84 22.68
N ASN A 109 2.44 -6.44 21.70
CA ASN A 109 2.31 -7.89 21.64
C ASN A 109 3.15 -8.54 20.51
N GLY A 110 3.78 -7.72 19.67
CA GLY A 110 4.35 -8.17 18.42
C GLY A 110 3.27 -8.74 17.49
N ARG A 111 3.68 -9.54 16.50
CA ARG A 111 2.75 -10.33 15.68
C ARG A 111 3.02 -11.85 15.68
N PRO A 112 3.29 -12.52 16.81
CA PRO A 112 3.65 -13.95 16.80
C PRO A 112 2.48 -14.92 16.53
N ALA A 113 1.22 -14.50 16.61
CA ALA A 113 0.06 -15.41 16.48
C ALA A 113 -0.35 -15.72 15.02
N GLN A 114 -0.04 -14.84 14.06
CA GLN A 114 -0.39 -15.01 12.64
C GLN A 114 0.54 -16.02 11.95
N CYS A 115 1.83 -16.07 12.31
CA CYS A 115 2.78 -17.03 11.72
C CYS A 115 2.87 -18.38 12.43
N ALA A 116 2.21 -18.57 13.58
CA ALA A 116 2.11 -19.88 14.21
C ALA A 116 1.27 -20.88 13.39
N LEU A 117 0.51 -20.39 12.41
CA LEU A 117 -0.33 -21.20 11.51
C LEU A 117 0.30 -21.47 10.13
N GLU A 118 1.37 -20.75 9.75
CA GLU A 118 1.93 -20.75 8.38
C GLU A 118 3.31 -21.43 8.24
N GLY A 119 4.02 -21.74 9.33
CA GLY A 119 5.36 -22.36 9.27
C GLY A 119 6.50 -21.41 8.86
N PRO A 120 7.79 -21.76 9.07
CA PRO A 120 8.88 -20.79 9.18
C PRO A 120 9.71 -20.55 7.90
N PRO A 121 10.42 -19.40 7.81
CA PRO A 121 10.75 -18.52 8.92
C PRO A 121 9.88 -17.25 8.94
N GLU A 122 8.98 -17.16 9.93
CA GLU A 122 9.12 -16.32 11.12
C GLU A 122 8.27 -15.05 10.99
N CYS A 123 7.26 -14.90 11.85
CA CYS A 123 6.70 -13.57 12.14
C CYS A 123 7.77 -12.82 12.93
N ILE A 124 8.46 -11.91 12.26
CA ILE A 124 9.71 -11.34 12.78
C ILE A 124 9.47 -10.15 13.72
N MET A 125 8.29 -9.50 13.71
CA MET A 125 8.04 -8.36 14.60
C MET A 125 7.90 -8.83 16.05
N PRO A 126 8.91 -8.60 16.92
CA PRO A 126 8.86 -9.03 18.30
C PRO A 126 7.89 -8.17 19.10
N ALA A 127 7.51 -8.65 20.27
CA ALA A 127 6.89 -7.79 21.27
C ALA A 127 7.95 -6.83 21.82
N PHE A 128 7.65 -5.52 21.83
CA PHE A 128 8.57 -4.52 22.34
C PHE A 128 8.26 -4.07 23.76
N ALA A 129 7.03 -4.27 24.25
CA ALA A 129 6.67 -3.93 25.61
C ALA A 129 7.38 -4.80 26.65
N GLU A 130 7.89 -4.16 27.71
CA GLU A 130 8.47 -4.82 28.88
C GLU A 130 7.54 -5.88 29.48
N ALA A 131 6.23 -5.62 29.51
CA ALA A 131 5.24 -6.56 30.04
C ALA A 131 5.13 -7.86 29.23
N GLN A 132 5.56 -7.85 27.97
CA GLN A 132 5.60 -8.98 27.05
C GLN A 132 7.04 -9.51 26.85
N GLY A 133 7.99 -9.03 27.66
CA GLY A 133 9.40 -9.45 27.60
C GLY A 133 10.27 -8.65 26.62
N GLY A 134 9.75 -7.56 26.06
CA GLY A 134 10.49 -6.59 25.25
C GLY A 134 11.28 -5.58 26.09
N THR A 135 11.84 -4.56 25.43
CA THR A 135 12.78 -3.59 26.03
C THR A 135 12.20 -2.19 26.25
N LEU A 136 10.99 -1.93 25.77
CA LEU A 136 10.36 -0.61 25.79
C LEU A 136 9.31 -0.52 26.91
N ASN A 137 9.37 0.55 27.68
CA ASN A 137 8.33 0.87 28.64
C ASN A 137 7.09 1.50 27.96
N GLU A 138 6.01 1.67 28.72
CA GLU A 138 4.74 2.20 28.21
C GLU A 138 4.88 3.59 27.57
N GLU A 139 5.70 4.48 28.15
CA GLU A 139 5.88 5.83 27.61
C GLU A 139 6.60 5.78 26.27
N GLN A 140 7.64 4.96 26.15
CA GLN A 140 8.36 4.78 24.88
C GLN A 140 7.45 4.19 23.79
N ILE A 141 6.52 3.30 24.15
CA ILE A 141 5.52 2.80 23.19
C ILE A 141 4.55 3.90 22.80
N ASN A 142 4.06 4.69 23.76
CA ASN A 142 3.19 5.81 23.50
C ASN A 142 3.86 6.85 22.57
N GLU A 143 5.14 7.18 22.82
CA GLU A 143 5.95 8.05 21.97
C GLU A 143 6.11 7.49 20.55
N LEU A 144 6.31 6.18 20.40
CA LEU A 144 6.33 5.53 19.08
C LEU A 144 4.98 5.61 18.37
N VAL A 145 3.86 5.43 19.07
CA VAL A 145 2.52 5.58 18.49
C VAL A 145 2.31 7.01 18.02
N ILE A 146 2.64 8.01 18.86
CA ILE A 146 2.56 9.43 18.52
C ILE A 146 3.45 9.73 17.30
N MET A 147 4.69 9.26 17.30
CA MET A 147 5.62 9.42 16.20
C MET A 147 5.06 8.83 14.90
N ILE A 148 4.68 7.55 14.88
CA ILE A 148 4.17 6.88 13.67
C ILE A 148 2.93 7.60 13.10
N GLN A 149 2.08 8.16 13.98
CA GLN A 149 0.86 8.87 13.56
C GLN A 149 1.08 10.30 13.06
N ASN A 150 2.20 10.94 13.38
CA ASN A 150 2.37 12.39 13.22
C ASN A 150 3.66 12.81 12.55
N VAL A 151 4.64 11.92 12.45
CA VAL A 151 5.96 12.27 11.95
C VAL A 151 5.89 12.63 10.46
N ASP A 152 6.71 13.61 10.06
CA ASP A 152 7.10 13.78 8.67
C ASP A 152 8.19 12.74 8.35
N TRP A 153 7.81 11.71 7.60
CA TRP A 153 8.72 10.64 7.22
C TRP A 153 9.91 11.11 6.37
N ASN A 154 9.81 12.26 5.69
CA ASN A 154 10.96 12.84 4.99
C ASN A 154 12.04 13.32 5.95
N HIS A 155 11.65 13.83 7.12
CA HIS A 155 12.60 14.26 8.14
C HIS A 155 13.41 13.07 8.66
N VAL A 156 12.74 11.98 9.02
CA VAL A 156 13.39 10.74 9.49
C VAL A 156 14.32 10.16 8.42
N TYR A 157 13.85 10.14 7.17
CA TYR A 157 14.66 9.71 6.03
C TYR A 157 15.96 10.53 5.90
N ASN A 158 15.83 11.85 5.87
CA ASN A 158 16.97 12.75 5.66
C ASN A 158 18.00 12.65 6.78
N ASP A 159 17.54 12.54 8.03
CA ASP A 159 18.41 12.42 9.20
C ASP A 159 19.20 11.10 9.18
N VAL A 160 18.51 9.98 8.95
CA VAL A 160 19.15 8.65 8.87
C VAL A 160 20.18 8.60 7.74
N VAL A 161 19.87 9.17 6.56
CA VAL A 161 20.80 9.18 5.43
C VAL A 161 22.00 10.08 5.69
N ALA A 162 21.81 11.23 6.33
CA ALA A 162 22.90 12.14 6.70
C ALA A 162 23.88 11.48 7.68
N GLU A 163 23.37 10.75 8.68
CA GLU A 163 24.19 10.05 9.67
C GLU A 163 24.98 8.87 9.07
N ASN A 164 24.45 8.23 8.03
CA ASN A 164 25.07 7.08 7.37
C ASN A 164 25.90 7.45 6.13
N GLY A 165 26.28 8.72 5.97
CA GLY A 165 27.21 9.16 4.92
C GLY A 165 26.65 9.01 3.49
N GLY A 166 25.32 9.11 3.34
CA GLY A 166 24.64 9.00 2.05
C GLY A 166 24.32 7.57 1.60
N ALA A 167 24.59 6.57 2.45
CA ALA A 167 24.27 5.17 2.19
C ALA A 167 23.18 4.68 3.14
N TYR A 168 22.35 3.75 2.64
CA TYR A 168 21.26 3.18 3.39
C TYR A 168 21.67 1.82 4.00
N PRO A 169 21.44 1.53 5.30
CA PRO A 169 21.69 0.21 5.85
C PRO A 169 20.66 -0.78 5.28
N THR A 170 21.07 -1.62 4.33
CA THR A 170 20.27 -2.77 3.89
C THR A 170 20.61 -3.99 4.76
N ALA A 171 19.59 -4.76 5.13
CA ALA A 171 19.80 -5.98 5.93
C ALA A 171 20.62 -7.01 5.12
N PRO A 172 21.57 -7.75 5.74
CA PRO A 172 22.26 -8.83 5.06
C PRO A 172 21.28 -9.96 4.69
N PRO A 173 21.48 -10.65 3.56
CA PRO A 173 20.57 -11.70 3.12
C PRO A 173 20.57 -12.88 4.10
N THR A 174 19.39 -13.27 4.58
CA THR A 174 19.20 -14.49 5.39
C THR A 174 19.45 -15.73 4.54
N ALA A 175 20.35 -16.61 5.00
CA ALA A 175 20.65 -17.88 4.32
C ALA A 175 19.48 -18.86 4.39
N ALA A 176 19.17 -19.52 3.28
CA ALA A 176 18.09 -20.51 3.14
C ALA A 176 18.36 -21.80 3.94
N PRO A 177 17.35 -22.39 4.63
CA PRO A 177 17.44 -23.74 5.17
C PRO A 177 17.01 -24.80 4.14
N GLU A 178 17.63 -25.97 4.22
CA GLU A 178 17.44 -27.10 3.31
C GLU A 178 16.07 -27.80 3.45
N SER A 179 15.59 -28.35 2.33
CA SER A 179 14.28 -28.95 2.13
C SER A 179 14.04 -30.24 2.93
N GLY A 180 12.89 -30.35 3.58
CA GLY A 180 12.31 -31.59 4.09
C GLY A 180 10.92 -31.82 3.48
N THR A 181 10.70 -33.01 2.91
CA THR A 181 9.49 -33.44 2.19
C THR A 181 8.43 -34.05 3.13
N ASP A 182 7.15 -33.70 2.95
CA ASP A 182 6.02 -34.63 2.76
C ASP A 182 4.67 -33.89 2.75
N ALA A 183 3.78 -34.19 1.79
CA ALA A 183 2.42 -33.64 1.66
C ALA A 183 1.37 -34.76 1.48
N PRO A 184 0.13 -34.66 2.01
CA PRO A 184 -0.95 -35.62 1.75
C PRO A 184 -1.95 -35.15 0.67
N SER A 185 -2.63 -36.12 0.03
CA SER A 185 -3.48 -36.01 -1.19
C SER A 185 -4.93 -35.47 -0.99
N PRO A 186 -5.63 -35.02 -2.06
CA PRO A 186 -7.00 -34.45 -2.01
C PRO A 186 -8.14 -35.43 -2.41
N PRO A 187 -9.43 -35.11 -2.13
CA PRO A 187 -10.60 -35.86 -2.62
C PRO A 187 -11.29 -35.22 -3.85
N THR A 188 -12.15 -36.01 -4.51
CA THR A 188 -12.77 -35.80 -5.86
C THR A 188 -14.29 -35.55 -5.87
N ASP A 189 -14.77 -34.92 -6.97
CA ASP A 189 -16.07 -35.02 -7.71
C ASP A 189 -17.14 -33.88 -7.66
N GLY A 190 -17.44 -33.27 -8.84
CA GLY A 190 -18.75 -32.75 -9.29
C GLY A 190 -18.85 -31.25 -9.75
N PRO A 191 -19.38 -30.91 -10.96
CA PRO A 191 -19.67 -29.51 -11.36
C PRO A 191 -21.17 -29.20 -11.08
N THR A 192 -21.71 -28.01 -10.81
CA THR A 192 -21.47 -26.63 -11.26
C THR A 192 -22.23 -25.69 -10.29
N SER A 193 -21.53 -24.75 -9.65
CA SER A 193 -22.00 -23.64 -8.80
C SER A 193 -21.21 -23.68 -7.49
N ALA A 194 -19.96 -23.21 -7.56
CA ALA A 194 -19.21 -22.94 -6.34
C ALA A 194 -19.82 -21.67 -5.70
N GLU A 195 -20.16 -21.73 -4.42
CA GLU A 195 -20.70 -20.58 -3.68
C GLU A 195 -19.57 -19.89 -2.90
N LEU A 196 -19.52 -18.56 -2.96
CA LEU A 196 -18.55 -17.75 -2.27
C LEU A 196 -19.23 -16.51 -1.66
N SER A 197 -19.34 -16.45 -0.35
CA SER A 197 -19.75 -15.22 0.36
C SER A 197 -18.55 -14.48 0.95
N ALA A 198 -18.65 -13.17 1.13
CA ALA A 198 -17.68 -12.31 1.82
C ALA A 198 -18.24 -11.73 3.14
N PRO A 199 -18.21 -12.50 4.25
CA PRO A 199 -18.48 -11.96 5.58
C PRO A 199 -17.31 -11.15 6.12
N GLY A 200 -17.55 -9.87 6.44
CA GLY A 200 -16.51 -8.98 6.93
C GLY A 200 -15.38 -8.85 5.91
N ILE A 201 -14.13 -8.98 6.35
CA ILE A 201 -12.96 -8.99 5.45
C ILE A 201 -12.50 -10.41 5.11
N ALA A 202 -13.40 -11.39 5.02
CA ALA A 202 -13.01 -12.78 4.75
C ALA A 202 -13.86 -13.42 3.66
N TRP A 203 -13.27 -14.32 2.88
CA TRP A 203 -14.07 -15.26 2.10
C TRP A 203 -14.65 -16.34 3.02
N SER A 204 -15.89 -16.74 2.76
CA SER A 204 -16.57 -17.86 3.44
C SER A 204 -15.87 -19.21 3.25
N THR A 205 -15.06 -19.34 2.20
CA THR A 205 -14.19 -20.49 1.93
C THR A 205 -12.90 -20.03 1.26
N ASN A 206 -11.81 -20.74 1.53
CA ASN A 206 -10.53 -20.58 0.83
C ASN A 206 -10.33 -21.67 -0.25
N GLN A 207 -11.34 -22.48 -0.53
CA GLN A 207 -11.31 -23.50 -1.58
C GLN A 207 -12.59 -23.42 -2.41
N LEU A 208 -12.40 -23.33 -3.73
CA LEU A 208 -13.48 -23.41 -4.72
C LEU A 208 -13.10 -24.40 -5.81
N SER A 209 -14.10 -25.06 -6.39
CA SER A 209 -13.92 -25.85 -7.60
C SER A 209 -15.06 -25.60 -8.57
N ALA A 210 -14.69 -25.36 -9.83
CA ALA A 210 -15.64 -25.14 -10.92
C ALA A 210 -15.07 -25.73 -12.22
N GLY A 211 -15.96 -26.10 -13.15
CA GLY A 211 -15.51 -26.50 -14.49
C GLY A 211 -15.08 -25.29 -15.32
N VAL A 212 -14.31 -25.52 -16.40
CA VAL A 212 -14.07 -24.51 -17.44
C VAL A 212 -15.42 -23.96 -17.95
N GLY A 213 -15.56 -22.63 -18.01
CA GLY A 213 -16.83 -21.97 -18.37
C GLY A 213 -17.93 -22.09 -17.30
N GLY A 214 -17.60 -22.60 -16.11
CA GLY A 214 -18.51 -22.71 -14.98
C GLY A 214 -18.75 -21.38 -14.27
N THR A 215 -19.80 -21.33 -13.46
CA THR A 215 -20.19 -20.15 -12.69
C THR A 215 -19.89 -20.30 -11.20
N ILE A 216 -19.41 -19.22 -10.58
CA ILE A 216 -19.26 -19.04 -9.14
C ILE A 216 -20.31 -18.01 -8.71
N HIS A 217 -21.14 -18.37 -7.74
CA HIS A 217 -22.11 -17.44 -7.16
C HIS A 217 -21.45 -16.69 -6.01
N ILE A 218 -21.35 -15.36 -6.13
CA ILE A 218 -20.62 -14.51 -5.19
C ILE A 218 -21.54 -13.51 -4.50
N THR A 219 -21.51 -13.47 -3.17
CA THR A 219 -22.28 -12.52 -2.36
C THR A 219 -21.38 -11.69 -1.44
N ASN A 220 -21.64 -10.38 -1.33
CA ASN A 220 -21.07 -9.51 -0.29
C ASN A 220 -22.14 -9.23 0.76
N ASP A 221 -21.98 -9.78 1.97
CA ASP A 221 -23.01 -9.75 3.01
C ASP A 221 -23.13 -8.40 3.74
N GLY A 222 -22.25 -7.45 3.42
CA GLY A 222 -22.30 -6.06 3.85
C GLY A 222 -21.71 -5.75 5.22
N SER A 223 -21.06 -6.71 5.87
CA SER A 223 -20.44 -6.51 7.19
C SER A 223 -18.97 -6.04 7.15
N GLY A 224 -18.35 -5.94 5.96
CA GLY A 224 -16.93 -5.58 5.78
C GLY A 224 -16.62 -4.54 4.69
N GLY A 225 -17.63 -3.87 4.14
CA GLY A 225 -17.45 -2.84 3.12
C GLY A 225 -17.40 -3.39 1.69
N PHE A 226 -16.67 -2.70 0.82
CA PHE A 226 -16.53 -3.07 -0.60
C PHE A 226 -15.42 -4.12 -0.78
N HIS A 227 -15.63 -5.08 -1.68
CA HIS A 227 -14.64 -6.08 -2.06
C HIS A 227 -14.47 -6.12 -3.58
N ASN A 228 -13.48 -6.85 -4.06
CA ASN A 228 -13.40 -7.23 -5.47
C ASN A 228 -12.99 -8.71 -5.56
N PHE A 229 -13.05 -9.25 -6.77
CA PHE A 229 -12.71 -10.64 -7.05
C PHE A 229 -11.94 -10.73 -8.35
N VAL A 230 -10.79 -11.40 -8.31
CA VAL A 230 -9.97 -11.70 -9.49
C VAL A 230 -9.32 -13.07 -9.34
N VAL A 231 -9.15 -13.78 -10.45
CA VAL A 231 -8.38 -15.02 -10.53
C VAL A 231 -6.97 -14.72 -11.07
N ARG A 232 -5.95 -15.26 -10.42
CA ARG A 232 -4.54 -15.02 -10.71
C ARG A 232 -3.76 -16.33 -10.83
N ASP A 233 -2.61 -16.27 -11.51
CA ASP A 233 -1.63 -17.35 -11.45
C ASP A 233 -1.09 -17.45 -10.02
N PRO A 234 -1.07 -18.65 -9.41
CA PRO A 234 -0.71 -18.79 -8.00
C PRO A 234 0.78 -18.61 -7.72
N ASN A 235 1.64 -18.56 -8.75
CA ASN A 235 3.09 -18.39 -8.58
C ASN A 235 3.55 -16.99 -9.02
N SER A 236 3.04 -16.49 -10.14
CA SER A 236 3.41 -15.16 -10.65
C SER A 236 2.49 -14.04 -10.15
N HIS A 237 1.34 -14.39 -9.55
CA HIS A 237 0.26 -13.47 -9.19
C HIS A 237 -0.23 -12.59 -10.35
N GLU A 238 0.03 -13.01 -11.59
CA GLU A 238 -0.49 -12.37 -12.79
C GLU A 238 -2.02 -12.51 -12.83
N GLU A 239 -2.74 -11.42 -13.13
CA GLU A 239 -4.20 -11.46 -13.27
C GLU A 239 -4.61 -12.17 -14.56
N LEU A 240 -5.25 -13.33 -14.40
CA LEU A 240 -5.69 -14.17 -15.51
C LEU A 240 -7.14 -13.86 -15.92
N THR A 241 -7.81 -13.02 -15.15
CA THR A 241 -9.19 -12.60 -15.39
C THR A 241 -9.36 -11.11 -15.10
N PRO A 242 -10.35 -10.45 -15.69
CA PRO A 242 -10.70 -9.09 -15.29
C PRO A 242 -11.14 -9.03 -13.83
N LEU A 243 -10.64 -8.02 -13.13
CA LEU A 243 -11.05 -7.69 -11.77
C LEU A 243 -12.53 -7.29 -11.76
N MET A 244 -13.30 -7.90 -10.86
CA MET A 244 -14.73 -7.62 -10.69
C MET A 244 -15.00 -6.99 -9.33
N ASP A 245 -15.63 -5.83 -9.35
CA ASP A 245 -16.04 -5.08 -8.17
C ASP A 245 -17.29 -5.68 -7.49
N LEU A 246 -17.26 -5.80 -6.17
CA LEU A 246 -18.30 -6.38 -5.32
C LEU A 246 -18.73 -5.37 -4.23
N PRO A 247 -19.60 -4.40 -4.56
CA PRO A 247 -20.13 -3.46 -3.58
C PRO A 247 -20.95 -4.14 -2.48
N VAL A 248 -21.16 -3.43 -1.37
CA VAL A 248 -21.97 -3.89 -0.24
C VAL A 248 -23.34 -4.37 -0.72
N GLY A 249 -23.70 -5.61 -0.38
CA GLY A 249 -24.96 -6.23 -0.81
C GLY A 249 -24.94 -6.82 -2.23
N ALA A 250 -23.78 -6.91 -2.89
CA ALA A 250 -23.64 -7.58 -4.18
C ALA A 250 -24.06 -9.05 -4.09
N ASP A 251 -24.78 -9.52 -5.11
CA ASP A 251 -25.26 -10.89 -5.30
C ASP A 251 -25.16 -11.19 -6.81
N VAL A 252 -24.07 -11.83 -7.23
CA VAL A 252 -23.67 -11.92 -8.65
C VAL A 252 -23.21 -13.33 -9.03
N ASN A 253 -23.31 -13.67 -10.31
CA ASN A 253 -22.71 -14.89 -10.85
C ASN A 253 -21.48 -14.53 -11.70
N TYR A 254 -20.31 -14.93 -11.24
CA TYR A 254 -19.04 -14.79 -11.95
C TYR A 254 -18.81 -16.01 -12.85
N THR A 255 -18.63 -15.79 -14.15
CA THR A 255 -18.40 -16.87 -15.12
C THR A 255 -16.91 -16.95 -15.43
N LEU A 256 -16.30 -18.12 -15.21
CA LEU A 256 -14.90 -18.33 -15.57
C LEU A 256 -14.71 -18.27 -17.09
N PRO A 257 -13.61 -17.68 -17.59
CA PRO A 257 -13.36 -17.64 -19.02
C PRO A 257 -13.33 -19.06 -19.62
N PRO A 258 -13.95 -19.27 -20.80
CA PRO A 258 -14.00 -20.59 -21.44
C PRO A 258 -12.63 -21.06 -21.97
N ASP A 259 -11.67 -20.16 -22.07
CA ASP A 259 -10.28 -20.38 -22.45
C ASP A 259 -9.32 -20.49 -21.26
N LEU A 260 -9.80 -20.29 -20.02
CA LEU A 260 -9.03 -20.58 -18.82
C LEU A 260 -8.78 -22.08 -18.76
N ALA A 261 -7.51 -22.48 -18.83
CA ALA A 261 -7.13 -23.89 -18.86
C ALA A 261 -7.55 -24.61 -17.56
N PRO A 262 -7.79 -25.94 -17.61
CA PRO A 262 -7.90 -26.72 -16.40
C PRO A 262 -6.61 -26.61 -15.58
N GLY A 263 -6.73 -26.34 -14.29
CA GLY A 263 -5.58 -25.97 -13.48
C GLY A 263 -5.95 -25.54 -12.07
N THR A 264 -4.92 -25.22 -11.29
CA THR A 264 -5.06 -24.65 -9.95
C THR A 264 -4.69 -23.18 -10.02
N TYR A 265 -5.55 -22.32 -9.50
CA TYR A 265 -5.43 -20.87 -9.56
C TYR A 265 -5.65 -20.26 -8.19
N GLU A 266 -5.24 -19.01 -8.03
CA GLU A 266 -5.55 -18.18 -6.88
C GLU A 266 -6.80 -17.34 -7.20
N PHE A 267 -7.76 -17.25 -6.29
CA PHE A 267 -8.79 -16.23 -6.35
C PHE A 267 -8.63 -15.28 -5.17
N VAL A 268 -8.73 -13.97 -5.41
CA VAL A 268 -8.33 -12.96 -4.43
C VAL A 268 -9.20 -11.70 -4.51
N CYS A 269 -9.45 -11.10 -3.34
CA CYS A 269 -9.84 -9.70 -3.20
C CYS A 269 -8.56 -8.89 -3.02
N THR A 270 -8.27 -8.02 -3.98
CA THR A 270 -7.06 -7.20 -4.07
C THR A 270 -7.23 -5.85 -3.41
N VAL A 271 -8.40 -5.60 -2.80
CA VAL A 271 -8.61 -4.41 -1.95
C VAL A 271 -7.51 -4.40 -0.88
N PRO A 272 -6.75 -3.30 -0.78
CA PRO A 272 -5.66 -3.19 0.19
C PRO A 272 -6.11 -3.59 1.61
N GLY A 273 -5.34 -4.47 2.24
CA GLY A 273 -5.66 -5.01 3.57
C GLY A 273 -6.66 -6.19 3.61
N HIS A 274 -7.34 -6.51 2.50
CA HIS A 274 -8.32 -7.61 2.45
C HIS A 274 -7.71 -8.91 1.90
N THR A 275 -6.74 -8.82 0.98
CA THR A 275 -5.99 -9.96 0.40
C THR A 275 -5.61 -11.06 1.39
N PRO A 276 -5.10 -10.75 2.61
CA PRO A 276 -4.63 -11.79 3.54
C PRO A 276 -5.71 -12.76 4.03
N THR A 277 -6.98 -12.34 4.04
CA THR A 277 -8.13 -13.12 4.52
C THR A 277 -9.15 -13.39 3.41
N MET A 278 -8.93 -12.78 2.25
CA MET A 278 -9.74 -12.90 1.06
C MET A 278 -8.90 -13.42 -0.11
N THR A 279 -8.14 -14.49 0.14
CA THR A 279 -7.47 -15.30 -0.89
C THR A 279 -7.84 -16.77 -0.71
N GLY A 280 -8.01 -17.47 -1.82
CA GLY A 280 -8.25 -18.91 -1.81
C GLY A 280 -7.79 -19.60 -3.09
N THR A 281 -7.87 -20.92 -3.09
CA THR A 281 -7.50 -21.77 -4.21
C THR A 281 -8.73 -22.12 -5.04
N LEU A 282 -8.69 -21.80 -6.33
CA LEU A 282 -9.68 -22.23 -7.32
C LEU A 282 -9.13 -23.42 -8.12
N THR A 283 -9.80 -24.57 -8.03
CA THR A 283 -9.52 -25.73 -8.87
C THR A 283 -10.45 -25.73 -10.08
N VAL A 284 -9.91 -25.45 -11.26
CA VAL A 284 -10.65 -25.50 -12.52
C VAL A 284 -10.53 -26.91 -13.10
N THR A 285 -11.64 -27.64 -13.14
CA THR A 285 -11.68 -28.99 -13.70
C THR A 285 -12.03 -28.95 -15.18
N GLU A 286 -11.55 -29.93 -15.95
CA GLU A 286 -12.04 -30.14 -17.31
C GLU A 286 -13.58 -30.16 -17.32
N ALA A 287 -14.19 -29.44 -18.26
CA ALA A 287 -15.61 -29.57 -18.48
C ALA A 287 -15.90 -31.07 -18.71
N PRO A 288 -16.89 -31.68 -18.03
CA PRO A 288 -17.21 -33.08 -18.27
C PRO A 288 -17.40 -33.26 -19.76
N ALA A 289 -16.64 -34.18 -20.36
CA ALA A 289 -16.74 -34.50 -21.76
C ALA A 289 -18.21 -34.62 -22.11
N ALA A 290 -18.73 -33.69 -22.91
CA ALA A 290 -20.10 -33.73 -23.35
C ALA A 290 -20.32 -35.14 -23.91
N ALA A 291 -21.28 -35.86 -23.33
CA ALA A 291 -21.70 -37.16 -23.83
C ALA A 291 -21.84 -37.06 -25.35
N PRO A 292 -21.32 -38.03 -26.13
CA PRO A 292 -21.15 -37.86 -27.57
C PRO A 292 -22.49 -37.53 -28.21
N ALA A 293 -22.64 -36.28 -28.64
CA ALA A 293 -23.72 -35.89 -29.52
C ALA A 293 -23.46 -36.57 -30.87
N ALA A 294 -24.47 -37.32 -31.31
CA ALA A 294 -24.43 -38.12 -32.52
C ALA A 294 -24.00 -37.32 -33.75
N ALA A 295 -23.28 -38.02 -34.62
CA ALA A 295 -22.67 -37.58 -35.86
C ALA A 295 -23.54 -36.67 -36.75
N ALA A 296 -22.90 -35.64 -37.31
CA ALA A 296 -23.17 -35.16 -38.67
C ALA A 296 -21.87 -34.64 -39.33
N GLN A 297 -21.73 -34.95 -40.61
CA GLN A 297 -20.54 -34.93 -41.49
C GLN A 297 -20.23 -33.54 -42.12
N PRO A 298 -19.09 -33.38 -42.85
CA PRO A 298 -18.26 -32.18 -42.87
C PRO A 298 -18.45 -31.22 -44.06
N GLY A 299 -17.91 -30.01 -43.94
CA GLY A 299 -17.73 -29.04 -45.03
C GLY A 299 -16.47 -28.18 -44.87
N ALA A 300 -15.53 -28.43 -45.77
CA ALA A 300 -14.35 -27.72 -46.32
C ALA A 300 -14.03 -26.21 -46.01
N PRO A 301 -12.77 -25.76 -46.29
CA PRO A 301 -12.00 -24.79 -45.49
C PRO A 301 -11.68 -23.43 -46.17
N ALA A 302 -11.09 -22.50 -45.41
CA ALA A 302 -10.16 -21.39 -45.79
C ALA A 302 -10.27 -20.26 -44.74
N ALA A 303 -9.30 -19.41 -44.40
CA ALA A 303 -7.87 -19.25 -44.70
C ALA A 303 -7.37 -18.06 -43.82
N GLY A 304 -6.06 -17.94 -43.66
CA GLY A 304 -5.41 -16.63 -43.50
C GLY A 304 -4.89 -16.30 -42.10
N GLY A 305 -3.62 -16.61 -41.86
CA GLY A 305 -2.83 -15.92 -40.84
C GLY A 305 -2.64 -14.44 -41.23
N ALA A 306 -2.73 -13.56 -40.24
CA ALA A 306 -2.41 -12.15 -40.41
C ALA A 306 -0.97 -11.87 -39.91
N PRO A 307 -0.17 -11.03 -40.60
CA PRO A 307 1.22 -10.71 -40.25
C PRO A 307 1.32 -9.58 -39.20
N PRO A 308 2.50 -9.31 -38.62
CA PRO A 308 2.68 -8.18 -37.70
C PRO A 308 2.63 -6.86 -38.50
N PRO A 309 2.09 -5.75 -37.96
CA PRO A 309 2.27 -4.46 -38.59
C PRO A 309 3.69 -3.94 -38.30
N ALA A 310 4.33 -3.48 -39.36
CA ALA A 310 5.61 -2.81 -39.36
C ALA A 310 5.45 -1.30 -39.18
N GLY A 311 6.43 -0.66 -38.53
CA GLY A 311 6.75 0.76 -38.69
C GLY A 311 6.45 1.66 -37.49
N GLY A 312 7.06 1.39 -36.33
CA GLY A 312 7.10 2.35 -35.22
C GLY A 312 8.29 3.31 -35.38
N ALA A 313 8.09 4.58 -35.05
CA ALA A 313 9.20 5.51 -34.84
C ALA A 313 10.16 4.95 -33.77
N ALA A 314 11.44 5.32 -33.82
CA ALA A 314 12.39 4.91 -32.79
C ALA A 314 11.88 5.33 -31.40
N PRO A 315 12.05 4.48 -30.37
CA PRO A 315 11.62 4.81 -29.02
C PRO A 315 12.34 6.06 -28.51
N VAL A 316 11.66 6.83 -27.67
CA VAL A 316 12.29 7.91 -26.91
C VAL A 316 13.08 7.29 -25.78
N GLU A 317 14.39 7.50 -25.79
CA GLU A 317 15.28 7.04 -24.71
C GLU A 317 15.12 7.94 -23.47
N MET A 318 14.87 7.32 -22.32
CA MET A 318 14.68 8.00 -21.04
C MET A 318 15.44 7.26 -19.94
N THR A 319 16.57 7.83 -19.50
CA THR A 319 17.32 7.35 -18.34
C THR A 319 17.05 8.24 -17.13
N MET A 320 17.10 7.69 -15.91
CA MET A 320 17.02 8.47 -14.68
C MET A 320 18.32 8.40 -13.85
N PRO A 321 19.34 9.23 -14.15
CA PRO A 321 20.51 9.32 -13.29
C PRO A 321 20.16 10.11 -12.02
N GLY A 322 20.26 9.47 -10.86
CA GLY A 322 19.85 10.06 -9.59
C GLY A 322 18.37 10.43 -9.62
N ILE A 323 18.05 11.65 -9.20
CA ILE A 323 16.66 12.16 -9.17
C ILE A 323 16.37 13.12 -10.33
N ALA A 324 16.74 12.74 -11.55
CA ALA A 324 16.58 13.56 -12.76
C ALA A 324 16.16 12.75 -13.98
N TRP A 325 15.41 13.37 -14.90
CA TRP A 325 15.14 12.81 -16.23
C TRP A 325 16.27 13.16 -17.21
N SER A 326 16.80 12.19 -17.96
CA SER A 326 17.79 12.48 -19.03
C SER A 326 17.21 13.36 -20.13
N THR A 327 15.90 13.23 -20.35
CA THR A 327 15.17 13.84 -21.46
C THR A 327 13.97 14.62 -20.91
N PRO A 328 14.18 15.79 -20.27
CA PRO A 328 13.10 16.54 -19.61
C PRO A 328 12.12 17.18 -20.60
N GLU A 329 12.46 17.27 -21.89
CA GLU A 329 11.57 17.73 -22.96
C GLU A 329 11.68 16.84 -24.19
N PHE A 330 10.56 16.33 -24.70
CA PHE A 330 10.54 15.54 -25.93
C PHE A 330 9.19 15.60 -26.67
N SER A 331 9.18 15.11 -27.91
CA SER A 331 7.98 14.89 -28.71
C SER A 331 7.85 13.42 -29.07
N ILE A 332 6.63 12.88 -29.00
CA ILE A 332 6.34 11.47 -29.24
C ILE A 332 5.02 11.37 -30.04
N PRO A 333 4.92 10.51 -31.07
CA PRO A 333 3.64 10.29 -31.73
C PRO A 333 2.65 9.62 -30.78
N MET A 334 1.35 9.81 -31.02
CA MET A 334 0.31 8.99 -30.37
C MET A 334 0.63 7.49 -30.57
N GLY A 335 0.57 6.71 -29.49
CA GLY A 335 0.94 5.29 -29.52
C GLY A 335 2.46 5.03 -29.61
N GLY A 336 3.30 6.06 -29.49
CA GLY A 336 4.75 5.95 -29.50
C GLY A 336 5.32 5.27 -28.26
N THR A 337 6.57 4.86 -28.33
CA THR A 337 7.25 4.10 -27.26
C THR A 337 8.30 4.96 -26.56
N ILE A 338 8.36 4.86 -25.24
CA ILE A 338 9.46 5.36 -24.41
C ILE A 338 10.24 4.14 -23.91
N HIS A 339 11.55 4.14 -24.10
CA HIS A 339 12.45 3.16 -23.49
C HIS A 339 13.01 3.75 -22.20
N PHE A 340 12.70 3.11 -21.07
CA PHE A 340 13.12 3.54 -19.75
C PHE A 340 14.32 2.75 -19.24
N VAL A 341 15.28 3.44 -18.66
CA VAL A 341 16.44 2.85 -17.96
C VAL A 341 16.61 3.53 -16.61
N ASN A 342 16.34 2.80 -15.52
CA ASN A 342 16.68 3.23 -14.17
C ASN A 342 18.01 2.58 -13.76
N ASP A 343 19.07 3.38 -13.66
CA ASP A 343 20.41 2.88 -13.29
C ASP A 343 20.57 2.58 -11.78
N GLY A 344 19.51 2.83 -11.00
CA GLY A 344 19.43 2.60 -9.56
C GLY A 344 20.11 3.67 -8.70
N SER A 345 20.78 4.67 -9.30
CA SER A 345 21.50 5.71 -8.55
C SER A 345 20.56 6.70 -7.84
N GLY A 346 19.29 6.76 -8.24
CA GLY A 346 18.24 7.56 -7.62
C GLY A 346 17.23 6.77 -6.78
N GLY A 347 17.37 5.45 -6.69
CA GLY A 347 16.36 4.57 -6.10
C GLY A 347 15.22 4.27 -7.08
N ASN A 348 14.02 4.04 -6.55
CA ASN A 348 12.84 3.74 -7.35
C ASN A 348 12.26 5.01 -7.96
N HIS A 349 11.75 4.90 -9.18
CA HIS A 349 11.02 5.96 -9.85
C HIS A 349 9.66 5.45 -10.32
N ASN A 350 8.82 6.37 -10.74
CA ASN A 350 7.64 6.07 -11.52
C ASN A 350 7.43 7.19 -12.55
N PHE A 351 6.55 6.93 -13.50
CA PHE A 351 6.19 7.89 -14.52
C PHE A 351 4.71 8.22 -14.41
N VAL A 352 4.42 9.48 -14.11
CA VAL A 352 3.07 10.04 -14.03
C VAL A 352 2.89 11.05 -15.15
N ILE A 353 1.72 11.08 -15.77
CA ILE A 353 1.34 12.05 -16.78
C ILE A 353 0.23 12.92 -16.19
N GLU A 354 0.49 14.20 -15.93
CA GLU A 354 -0.51 15.08 -15.31
C GLU A 354 -1.74 15.23 -16.20
N GLY A 355 -2.92 15.17 -15.59
CA GLY A 355 -4.22 15.21 -16.26
C GLY A 355 -4.60 13.89 -16.95
N TYR A 356 -3.83 12.82 -16.77
CA TYR A 356 -4.10 11.49 -17.30
C TYR A 356 -4.08 10.43 -16.19
N ASN A 357 -4.85 9.35 -16.34
CA ASN A 357 -4.97 8.25 -15.35
C ASN A 357 -5.27 8.73 -13.91
N GLY A 358 -5.96 9.86 -13.74
CA GLY A 358 -6.21 10.44 -12.41
C GLY A 358 -4.95 10.84 -11.65
N ASP A 359 -3.90 11.25 -12.38
CA ASP A 359 -2.57 11.60 -11.85
C ASP A 359 -1.86 10.44 -11.11
N GLN A 360 -2.30 9.20 -11.38
CA GLN A 360 -1.64 7.98 -10.91
C GLN A 360 -0.50 7.57 -11.87
N PRO A 361 0.52 6.84 -11.36
CA PRO A 361 1.57 6.28 -12.20
C PRO A 361 1.01 5.46 -13.36
N VAL A 362 1.58 5.66 -14.55
CA VAL A 362 1.31 4.81 -15.71
C VAL A 362 2.29 3.65 -15.80
N ILE A 363 3.44 3.76 -15.12
CA ILE A 363 4.43 2.69 -14.96
C ILE A 363 5.31 2.96 -13.73
N ASP A 364 5.63 1.89 -12.99
CA ASP A 364 6.63 1.88 -11.92
C ASP A 364 7.98 1.43 -12.46
N LEU A 365 9.04 2.10 -12.02
CA LEU A 365 10.39 2.01 -12.57
C LEU A 365 11.37 1.73 -11.42
N PRO A 366 11.41 0.49 -10.88
CA PRO A 366 12.28 0.14 -9.76
C PRO A 366 13.76 0.30 -10.10
N ALA A 367 14.63 0.37 -9.09
CA ALA A 367 16.07 0.44 -9.29
C ALA A 367 16.57 -0.74 -10.16
N GLY A 368 17.29 -0.43 -11.24
CA GLY A 368 17.74 -1.44 -12.22
C GLY A 368 16.72 -1.80 -13.30
N PHE A 369 15.56 -1.13 -13.35
CA PHE A 369 14.57 -1.34 -14.40
C PHE A 369 15.10 -0.97 -15.79
N GLU A 370 14.82 -1.81 -16.77
CA GLU A 370 15.03 -1.55 -18.20
C GLU A 370 13.82 -2.09 -18.96
N GLY A 371 13.11 -1.24 -19.71
CA GLY A 371 11.90 -1.67 -20.39
C GLY A 371 11.18 -0.58 -21.18
N ASP A 372 10.28 -1.01 -22.05
CA ASP A 372 9.50 -0.14 -22.92
C ASP A 372 8.12 0.16 -22.33
N TYR A 373 7.69 1.41 -22.42
CA TYR A 373 6.32 1.83 -22.19
C TYR A 373 5.74 2.41 -23.48
N GLN A 374 4.61 1.86 -23.93
CA GLN A 374 3.90 2.38 -25.07
C GLN A 374 2.82 3.36 -24.59
N LEU A 375 2.81 4.58 -25.13
CA LEU A 375 1.77 5.54 -24.80
C LEU A 375 0.42 5.00 -25.27
N PRO A 376 -0.66 5.24 -24.50
CA PRO A 376 -2.01 4.91 -24.91
C PRO A 376 -2.35 5.57 -26.25
N ALA A 377 -2.89 4.80 -27.19
CA ALA A 377 -3.24 5.29 -28.52
C ALA A 377 -4.39 6.32 -28.49
N ASP A 378 -5.12 6.38 -27.38
CA ASP A 378 -6.21 7.31 -27.10
C ASP A 378 -5.79 8.53 -26.28
N LEU A 379 -4.52 8.63 -25.86
CA LEU A 379 -3.99 9.84 -25.22
C LEU A 379 -4.04 10.99 -26.24
N PRO A 380 -4.84 12.05 -26.00
CA PRO A 380 -5.02 13.11 -26.99
C PRO A 380 -3.71 13.80 -27.38
N ALA A 381 -3.62 14.28 -28.62
CA ALA A 381 -2.53 15.15 -29.02
C ALA A 381 -2.54 16.44 -28.16
N GLY A 382 -1.39 16.81 -27.63
CA GLY A 382 -1.29 17.87 -26.64
C GLY A 382 0.05 17.92 -25.94
N THR A 383 0.24 18.95 -25.12
CA THR A 383 1.41 19.09 -24.26
C THR A 383 1.02 18.65 -22.85
N TYR A 384 1.79 17.72 -22.29
CA TYR A 384 1.59 17.15 -20.96
C TYR A 384 2.82 17.39 -20.10
N THR A 385 2.61 17.72 -18.84
CA THR A 385 3.65 17.57 -17.82
C THR A 385 3.74 16.10 -17.44
N PHE A 386 4.96 15.60 -17.27
CA PHE A 386 5.18 14.31 -16.62
C PHE A 386 6.09 14.50 -15.41
N LEU A 387 5.93 13.63 -14.41
CA LEU A 387 6.75 13.66 -13.20
C LEU A 387 6.95 12.29 -12.58
N CYS A 388 7.90 12.21 -11.64
CA CYS A 388 8.04 11.11 -10.70
C CYS A 388 7.43 11.56 -9.36
N ASN A 389 6.40 10.87 -8.88
CA ASN A 389 5.66 11.26 -7.67
C ASN A 389 6.17 10.55 -6.40
N VAL A 390 7.24 9.77 -6.50
CA VAL A 390 7.96 9.18 -5.35
C VAL A 390 8.41 10.31 -4.41
N PRO A 391 8.10 10.26 -3.10
CA PRO A 391 8.43 11.35 -2.17
C PRO A 391 9.88 11.83 -2.26
N GLY A 392 10.06 13.16 -2.25
CA GLY A 392 11.37 13.79 -2.41
C GLY A 392 11.87 13.94 -3.87
N HIS A 393 11.25 13.27 -4.85
CA HIS A 393 11.58 13.39 -6.28
C HIS A 393 10.80 14.48 -7.07
N PRO A 394 9.54 14.87 -6.74
CA PRO A 394 8.76 15.84 -7.51
C PRO A 394 9.42 17.18 -7.82
N PRO A 395 10.23 17.81 -6.93
CA PRO A 395 10.82 19.11 -7.25
C PRO A 395 11.93 19.05 -8.32
N THR A 396 12.50 17.86 -8.61
CA THR A 396 13.63 17.70 -9.55
C THR A 396 13.32 16.78 -10.73
N MET A 397 12.27 15.95 -10.63
CA MET A 397 11.86 14.99 -11.65
C MET A 397 10.55 15.40 -12.32
N THR A 398 10.54 16.59 -12.93
CA THR A 398 9.42 17.07 -13.75
C THR A 398 9.91 17.41 -15.15
N GLY A 399 9.14 17.03 -16.16
CA GLY A 399 9.42 17.32 -17.56
C GLY A 399 8.16 17.58 -18.37
N THR A 400 8.33 17.90 -19.65
CA THR A 400 7.25 18.19 -20.59
C THR A 400 7.34 17.28 -21.80
N MET A 401 6.24 16.61 -22.16
CA MET A 401 6.14 15.87 -23.42
C MET A 401 5.09 16.49 -24.33
N THR A 402 5.33 16.42 -25.64
CA THR A 402 4.33 16.79 -26.65
C THR A 402 3.93 15.56 -27.45
N VAL A 403 2.65 15.18 -27.32
CA VAL A 403 2.03 14.09 -28.07
C VAL A 403 1.51 14.62 -29.41
N GLN A 404 1.97 14.04 -30.52
CA GLN A 404 1.68 14.51 -31.90
C GLN A 404 0.87 13.52 -32.74
#